data_AF-A0AA38NRL6-F1
#
_entry.id   AF-A0AA38NRL6-F1
#
_cell.length_a   1.000
_cell.length_b   1.000
_cell.length_c   1.000
_cell.angle_alpha   90.00
_cell.angle_beta   90.00
_cell.angle_gamma   90.00
#
_symmetry.space_group_name_H-M   'P 1'
#
loop_
_entity.id
_entity.type
_entity.pdbx_description
1 polymer ?
#
loop_
_entity_poly.entity_id
_entity_poly.type
_entity_poly.pdbx_seq_one_letter_code
_entity_poly.pdbx_strand_id
1 'polypeptide(L)'
;MNSTTPHTVNVHELDPSLTPVQPASGPSNASSTNLLLLQVKAFLEAAEDVEVGPETIQELLHLIADRHPTNDGDSKPTQNENEDEEWLPGEEHNDVELDISALFTDEHNGTWTKEESMEMIGFLKERGMGHFVRKYAINRAIPIPKLLLAFGIQLCPELQDRSNSTLYYFLRVAMWKELRLRERLSQYNTTSDAVNLIRNSRRMLILTGAGISVSCGIPDFRSRNGLYAQLGDYELDDPQQMFDINYFRENPSVFYSFASQIYPSNFVPSPCHRFIKLIEDRGQLLRNYTQNIDTLETVAGVKRVLQCHGSFATASCLLCRRRVPGTEIELDIMRRKVPLCPVCNPPSSSTPKNGKKLSKKKAKGEWDSDCEDESDAPTYPPGIMKPDITFFGEKLTDDFEHLLEQDRDKVDLLLVIGTSLKVAPVADILSHLPHSIPQILINKTPIKHINPDIILLGNADDIVIHLCTELGWDLPPLALSASLSQSAFAGRMQPPRGNIKKRPSTGLDEDVEEGPQQPQRVGNSHVWLFPGAEGGKWLSEFERRLESRSESLRGQETSPPSSAAQTRASSPGTLDLRREVKKARIS
;
A
#
# COMPACT_ATOMS: atom_id res chain seq x y z
N MET A 1 41.11 69.58 -35.28
CA MET A 1 39.68 69.33 -35.59
C MET A 1 39.33 67.97 -35.00
N ASN A 2 38.25 67.95 -34.21
CA ASN A 2 37.51 66.84 -33.56
C ASN A 2 37.61 65.47 -34.28
N SER A 3 37.53 64.29 -33.66
CA SER A 3 37.01 63.87 -32.35
C SER A 3 37.31 62.37 -32.11
N THR A 4 37.67 62.02 -30.87
CA THR A 4 37.40 60.77 -30.10
C THR A 4 37.40 59.38 -30.77
N THR A 5 38.38 58.54 -30.44
CA THR A 5 38.32 57.36 -29.51
C THR A 5 39.64 56.57 -29.61
N PRO A 6 40.23 56.05 -28.51
CA PRO A 6 41.43 55.23 -28.60
C PRO A 6 41.14 53.72 -28.54
N HIS A 7 42.06 53.03 -29.18
CA HIS A 7 42.18 51.61 -29.47
C HIS A 7 42.89 50.82 -28.36
N THR A 8 42.59 49.50 -28.31
CA THR A 8 43.54 48.35 -28.11
C THR A 8 44.27 48.23 -26.76
N VAL A 9 44.78 47.09 -26.25
CA VAL A 9 45.58 45.93 -26.75
C VAL A 9 45.53 44.90 -25.58
N ASN A 10 45.08 43.64 -25.64
CA ASN A 10 45.62 42.38 -26.17
C ASN A 10 47.01 41.90 -25.64
N VAL A 11 47.12 40.57 -25.45
CA VAL A 11 48.31 39.69 -25.61
C VAL A 11 49.20 39.28 -24.38
N HIS A 12 49.20 37.96 -24.10
CA HIS A 12 50.26 37.03 -23.57
C HIS A 12 50.88 37.27 -22.16
N GLU A 13 51.37 36.31 -21.36
CA GLU A 13 52.03 35.00 -21.56
C GLU A 13 52.28 34.31 -20.18
N LEU A 14 52.47 32.98 -20.18
CA LEU A 14 53.35 32.14 -19.31
C LEU A 14 52.98 31.70 -17.86
N ASP A 15 52.98 30.37 -17.73
CA ASP A 15 52.99 29.39 -16.60
C ASP A 15 54.27 29.51 -15.70
N PRO A 16 54.59 28.68 -14.65
CA PRO A 16 53.85 27.75 -13.77
C PRO A 16 54.16 27.92 -12.25
N SER A 17 53.55 27.03 -11.44
CA SER A 17 53.97 26.51 -10.11
C SER A 17 53.31 27.12 -8.86
N LEU A 18 52.65 26.25 -8.06
CA LEU A 18 52.77 26.12 -6.59
C LEU A 18 51.84 25.02 -6.06
N THR A 19 52.47 23.90 -5.63
CA THR A 19 52.16 22.99 -4.51
C THR A 19 50.72 22.88 -3.95
N PRO A 20 50.15 21.66 -3.81
CA PRO A 20 48.97 21.46 -2.98
C PRO A 20 49.36 21.43 -1.49
N VAL A 21 48.74 22.31 -0.71
CA VAL A 21 48.80 22.32 0.76
C VAL A 21 48.15 21.05 1.31
N GLN A 22 48.88 20.32 2.15
CA GLN A 22 48.36 19.16 2.90
C GLN A 22 47.23 19.60 3.85
N PRO A 23 46.13 18.83 4.01
CA PRO A 23 45.17 19.10 5.08
C PRO A 23 45.75 18.64 6.42
N ALA A 24 45.83 19.58 7.36
CA ALA A 24 46.19 19.35 8.75
C ALA A 24 45.14 18.49 9.46
N SER A 25 45.62 17.62 10.34
CA SER A 25 44.89 16.64 11.13
C SER A 25 44.29 17.20 12.43
N GLY A 26 42.98 16.97 12.66
CA GLY A 26 42.29 16.80 13.97
C GLY A 26 41.11 17.76 14.28
N PRO A 27 40.08 17.38 15.09
CA PRO A 27 39.40 16.08 15.25
C PRO A 27 37.84 16.12 15.03
N SER A 28 37.33 15.17 14.24
CA SER A 28 36.13 14.31 14.36
C SER A 28 34.74 14.72 14.94
N ASN A 29 34.44 15.91 15.47
CA ASN A 29 33.11 16.13 16.10
C ASN A 29 31.97 16.55 15.15
N ALA A 30 32.29 17.17 14.01
CA ALA A 30 31.28 17.59 13.03
C ALA A 30 30.68 16.41 12.24
N SER A 31 31.48 15.36 11.99
CA SER A 31 31.04 14.17 11.26
C SER A 31 30.10 13.28 12.07
N SER A 32 30.40 13.06 13.36
CA SER A 32 29.54 12.25 14.25
C SER A 32 28.20 12.90 14.54
N THR A 33 28.17 14.24 14.67
CA THR A 33 26.93 15.00 14.91
C THR A 33 26.01 14.98 13.69
N ASN A 34 26.58 15.09 12.49
CA ASN A 34 25.81 14.91 11.25
C ASN A 34 25.29 13.48 11.13
N LEU A 35 26.10 12.46 11.44
CA LEU A 35 25.66 11.05 11.38
C LEU A 35 24.50 10.78 12.35
N LEU A 36 24.57 11.24 13.60
CA LEU A 36 23.48 11.10 14.56
C LEU A 36 22.17 11.72 14.04
N LEU A 37 22.24 12.96 13.52
CA LEU A 37 21.05 13.65 13.02
C LEU A 37 20.46 12.93 11.80
N LEU A 38 21.29 12.45 10.87
CA LEU A 38 20.83 11.64 9.75
C LEU A 38 20.16 10.34 10.23
N GLN A 39 20.76 9.63 11.19
CA GLN A 39 20.21 8.38 11.68
C GLN A 39 18.87 8.57 12.39
N VAL A 40 18.76 9.58 13.27
CA VAL A 40 17.51 9.89 13.97
C VAL A 40 16.41 10.29 13.00
N LYS A 41 16.72 11.11 11.99
CA LYS A 41 15.74 11.48 10.94
C LYS A 41 15.24 10.26 10.17
N ALA A 42 16.14 9.40 9.69
CA ALA A 42 15.76 8.19 8.96
C ALA A 42 14.90 7.23 9.81
N PHE A 43 15.15 7.12 11.11
CA PHE A 43 14.30 6.35 12.02
C PHE A 43 12.98 7.05 12.35
N LEU A 44 12.91 8.37 12.38
CA LEU A 44 11.64 9.10 12.59
C LEU A 44 10.75 9.05 11.36
N GLU A 45 11.32 9.13 10.15
CA GLU A 45 10.57 8.93 8.90
C GLU A 45 9.96 7.52 8.82
N ALA A 46 10.68 6.51 9.33
CA ALA A 46 10.15 5.14 9.42
C ALA A 46 9.02 4.95 10.45
N ALA A 47 8.72 5.96 11.29
CA ALA A 47 7.66 5.88 12.29
C ALA A 47 6.25 5.94 11.68
N GLU A 48 6.13 6.43 10.44
CA GLU A 48 4.86 6.44 9.71
C GLU A 48 4.35 5.02 9.45
N ASP A 49 5.27 4.08 9.27
CA ASP A 49 4.94 2.71 8.90
C ASP A 49 5.05 1.70 10.05
N VAL A 50 5.84 2.02 11.08
CA VAL A 50 6.09 1.13 12.22
C VAL A 50 5.60 1.81 13.49
N GLU A 51 4.62 1.23 14.17
CA GLU A 51 4.09 1.79 15.42
C GLU A 51 5.19 2.07 16.46
N VAL A 52 5.24 3.32 16.92
CA VAL A 52 6.22 3.83 17.89
C VAL A 52 5.50 4.35 19.13
N GLY A 53 6.05 4.05 20.31
CA GLY A 53 5.55 4.63 21.55
C GLY A 53 5.84 6.14 21.63
N PRO A 54 4.94 6.95 22.21
CA PRO A 54 5.14 8.40 22.34
C PRO A 54 6.41 8.74 23.15
N GLU A 55 6.78 7.90 24.12
CA GLU A 55 7.99 8.05 24.92
C GLU A 55 9.27 7.94 24.06
N THR A 56 9.29 7.00 23.10
CA THR A 56 10.43 6.84 22.18
C THR A 56 10.54 8.02 21.22
N ILE A 57 9.41 8.52 20.70
CA ILE A 57 9.41 9.73 19.85
C ILE A 57 9.94 10.92 20.64
N GLN A 58 9.47 11.12 21.87
CA GLN A 58 9.93 12.22 22.71
C GLN A 58 11.43 12.12 23.04
N GLU A 59 11.94 10.91 23.31
CA GLU A 59 13.37 10.66 23.51
C GLU A 59 14.19 11.03 22.26
N LEU A 60 13.73 10.66 21.06
CA LEU A 60 14.39 10.99 19.80
C LEU A 60 14.36 12.49 19.47
N LEU A 61 13.23 13.16 19.74
CA LEU A 61 13.10 14.61 19.52
C LEU A 61 13.97 15.43 20.47
N HIS A 62 14.11 15.01 21.73
CA HIS A 62 15.00 15.66 22.70
C HIS A 62 16.47 15.62 22.23
N LEU A 63 16.90 14.53 21.58
CA LEU A 63 18.24 14.42 21.02
C LEU A 63 18.52 15.43 19.91
N ILE A 64 17.49 15.83 19.15
CA ILE A 64 17.60 16.87 18.12
C ILE A 64 17.57 18.26 18.76
N ALA A 65 16.68 18.47 19.74
CA ALA A 65 16.49 19.76 20.40
C ALA A 65 17.73 20.22 21.19
N ASP A 66 18.41 19.31 21.90
CA ASP A 66 19.64 19.60 22.66
C ASP A 66 20.82 20.06 21.78
N ARG A 67 20.72 19.94 20.45
CA ARG A 67 21.80 20.24 19.51
C ARG A 67 21.49 21.39 18.53
N HIS A 68 20.31 21.99 18.61
CA HIS A 68 20.11 23.33 18.03
C HIS A 68 20.81 24.34 18.93
N PRO A 69 21.85 25.07 18.47
CA PRO A 69 22.41 26.15 19.26
C PRO A 69 21.31 27.20 19.46
N THR A 70 20.87 27.37 20.71
CA THR A 70 20.20 28.57 21.17
C THR A 70 21.13 29.74 20.89
N ASN A 71 20.88 30.46 19.80
CA ASN A 71 21.53 31.73 19.55
C ASN A 71 20.83 32.77 20.43
N ASP A 72 21.09 32.72 21.74
CA ASP A 72 20.73 33.79 22.67
C ASP A 72 21.68 34.96 22.44
N GLY A 73 21.26 35.84 21.52
CA GLY A 73 21.86 37.13 21.24
C GLY A 73 20.74 38.17 21.11
N ASP A 74 20.32 38.69 22.27
CA ASP A 74 19.49 39.87 22.51
C ASP A 74 19.15 40.73 21.28
N SER A 75 17.96 40.56 20.72
CA SER A 75 17.26 41.60 19.96
C SER A 75 15.74 41.39 20.04
N LYS A 76 15.05 42.44 20.49
CA LYS A 76 13.61 42.55 20.75
C LYS A 76 12.72 41.98 19.63
N PRO A 77 11.49 41.54 19.94
CA PRO A 77 10.55 41.07 18.93
C PRO A 77 10.01 42.27 18.16
N THR A 78 10.50 42.47 16.93
CA THR A 78 9.78 43.26 15.94
C THR A 78 8.87 42.33 15.17
N GLN A 79 7.57 42.58 15.32
CA GLN A 79 6.54 42.16 14.39
C GLN A 79 7.01 42.40 12.95
N ASN A 80 6.97 41.37 12.12
CA ASN A 80 6.74 41.52 10.70
C ASN A 80 5.94 40.33 10.22
N GLU A 81 4.67 40.65 9.94
CA GLU A 81 3.74 39.88 9.13
C GLU A 81 4.25 39.84 7.67
N ASN A 82 3.82 38.79 6.96
CA ASN A 82 3.88 38.59 5.50
C ASN A 82 5.30 38.17 5.00
N GLU A 83 5.47 37.22 4.08
CA GLU A 83 4.70 36.85 2.88
C GLU A 83 4.99 35.38 2.52
N ASP A 84 3.93 34.64 2.16
CA ASP A 84 3.82 33.86 0.92
C ASP A 84 4.98 32.94 0.50
N GLU A 85 4.89 31.64 0.84
CA GLU A 85 5.37 30.59 -0.09
C GLU A 85 4.16 30.01 -0.84
N GLU A 86 4.03 30.54 -2.04
CA GLU A 86 3.12 30.22 -3.12
C GLU A 86 3.17 28.71 -3.46
N TRP A 87 2.07 28.01 -3.19
CA TRP A 87 1.88 26.61 -3.54
C TRP A 87 1.75 26.47 -5.07
N LEU A 88 2.81 26.07 -5.75
CA LEU A 88 2.77 25.76 -7.18
C LEU A 88 2.07 24.40 -7.40
N PRO A 89 0.93 24.35 -8.13
CA PRO A 89 0.24 23.10 -8.40
C PRO A 89 0.88 22.40 -9.60
N GLY A 90 1.49 21.23 -9.40
CA GLY A 90 1.96 20.45 -10.56
C GLY A 90 2.97 19.33 -10.36
N GLU A 91 3.36 18.96 -9.14
CA GLU A 91 4.24 17.80 -8.95
C GLU A 91 3.43 16.59 -8.49
N GLU A 92 3.41 15.56 -9.34
CA GLU A 92 2.96 14.22 -9.00
C GLU A 92 3.58 13.84 -7.65
N HIS A 93 2.78 13.50 -6.65
CA HIS A 93 3.25 12.89 -5.40
C HIS A 93 4.11 11.67 -5.77
N ASN A 94 5.42 11.86 -5.81
CA ASN A 94 6.37 10.76 -5.71
C ASN A 94 6.15 10.21 -4.31
N ASP A 95 5.60 8.99 -4.24
CA ASP A 95 5.72 8.15 -3.06
C ASP A 95 7.22 8.15 -2.68
N VAL A 96 7.60 8.97 -1.69
CA VAL A 96 9.00 9.15 -1.30
C VAL A 96 9.46 7.80 -0.78
N GLU A 97 10.30 7.14 -1.57
CA GLU A 97 10.99 5.94 -1.15
C GLU A 97 11.76 6.27 0.13
N LEU A 98 11.42 5.59 1.23
CA LEU A 98 12.11 5.69 2.52
C LEU A 98 13.63 5.61 2.29
N ASP A 99 14.36 6.73 2.40
CA ASP A 99 15.81 6.74 2.24
C ASP A 99 16.53 6.28 3.52
N ILE A 100 16.03 5.18 4.09
CA ILE A 100 16.69 4.41 5.13
C ILE A 100 17.97 3.77 4.55
N SER A 101 18.22 3.84 3.23
CA SER A 101 19.46 3.34 2.61
C SER A 101 20.71 3.98 3.23
N ALA A 102 20.62 5.25 3.67
CA ALA A 102 21.66 5.96 4.40
C ALA A 102 22.06 5.33 5.75
N LEU A 103 21.24 4.44 6.33
CA LEU A 103 21.56 3.72 7.57
C LEU A 103 22.44 2.49 7.35
N PHE A 104 22.57 2.02 6.11
CA PHE A 104 23.24 0.77 5.78
C PHE A 104 24.67 1.06 5.32
N THR A 105 25.64 0.39 5.95
CA THR A 105 27.05 0.48 5.56
C THR A 105 27.45 -0.77 4.78
N ASP A 106 28.16 -0.62 3.65
CA ASP A 106 28.74 -1.74 2.89
C ASP A 106 29.84 -2.49 3.65
N GLU A 107 30.34 -1.91 4.74
CA GLU A 107 31.34 -2.51 5.62
C GLU A 107 30.66 -3.42 6.66
N HIS A 108 30.65 -4.73 6.38
CA HIS A 108 30.41 -5.73 7.42
C HIS A 108 31.55 -5.67 8.45
N ASN A 109 31.32 -4.93 9.51
CA ASN A 109 32.23 -4.83 10.65
C ASN A 109 32.28 -6.19 11.34
N GLY A 110 33.21 -7.07 10.92
CA GLY A 110 33.36 -8.54 11.06
C GLY A 110 32.82 -9.30 12.29
N THR A 111 31.63 -8.94 12.74
CA THR A 111 30.94 -9.42 13.94
C THR A 111 30.05 -10.62 13.62
N TRP A 112 29.56 -10.68 12.38
CA TRP A 112 28.77 -11.77 11.81
C TRP A 112 29.42 -12.18 10.49
N THR A 113 29.46 -13.48 10.21
CA THR A 113 29.78 -13.93 8.85
C THR A 113 28.60 -13.64 7.93
N LYS A 114 28.85 -13.59 6.61
CA LYS A 114 27.77 -13.41 5.63
C LYS A 114 26.74 -14.53 5.73
N GLU A 115 27.18 -15.75 6.02
CA GLU A 115 26.32 -16.92 6.20
C GLU A 115 25.42 -16.79 7.43
N GLU A 116 25.95 -16.29 8.55
CA GLU A 116 25.18 -16.08 9.77
C GLU A 116 24.11 -14.98 9.58
N SER A 117 24.46 -13.87 8.93
CA SER A 117 23.50 -12.82 8.60
C SER A 117 22.41 -13.34 7.66
N MET A 118 22.77 -14.13 6.64
CA MET A 118 21.80 -14.78 5.76
C MET A 118 20.88 -15.74 6.52
N GLU A 119 21.40 -16.52 7.48
CA GLU A 119 20.58 -17.41 8.31
C GLU A 119 19.60 -16.60 9.19
N MET A 120 20.06 -15.49 9.78
CA MET A 120 19.25 -14.61 10.60
C MET A 120 18.13 -13.95 9.79
N ILE A 121 18.45 -13.42 8.61
CA ILE A 121 17.48 -12.81 7.69
C ILE A 121 16.52 -13.88 7.16
N GLY A 122 17.01 -15.06 6.77
CA GLY A 122 16.16 -16.18 6.35
C GLY A 122 15.20 -16.63 7.45
N PHE A 123 15.66 -16.70 8.70
CA PHE A 123 14.80 -16.99 9.85
C PHE A 123 13.72 -15.91 10.06
N LEU A 124 14.09 -14.63 9.92
CA LEU A 124 13.13 -13.52 10.00
C LEU A 124 12.08 -13.62 8.89
N LYS A 125 12.50 -13.82 7.64
CA LYS A 125 11.62 -13.90 6.45
C LYS A 125 10.65 -15.08 6.54
N GLU A 126 11.03 -16.17 7.19
CA GLU A 126 10.16 -17.33 7.38
C GLU A 126 9.27 -17.20 8.63
N ARG A 127 9.85 -16.92 9.81
CA ARG A 127 9.16 -16.99 11.10
C ARG A 127 8.61 -15.66 11.61
N GLY A 128 9.05 -14.53 11.05
CA GLY A 128 8.59 -13.19 11.42
C GLY A 128 9.27 -12.59 12.65
N MET A 129 8.92 -11.33 12.93
CA MET A 129 9.58 -10.49 13.94
C MET A 129 9.48 -11.05 15.36
N GLY A 130 8.29 -11.52 15.76
CA GLY A 130 8.06 -12.03 17.12
C GLY A 130 8.94 -13.24 17.45
N HIS A 131 9.02 -14.20 16.53
CA HIS A 131 9.91 -15.36 16.67
C HIS A 131 11.38 -14.98 16.61
N PHE A 132 11.76 -14.02 15.76
CA PHE A 132 13.12 -13.52 15.68
C PHE A 132 13.58 -12.92 17.00
N VAL A 133 12.80 -12.01 17.57
CA VAL A 133 13.08 -11.36 18.86
C VAL A 133 13.17 -12.42 19.97
N ARG A 134 12.23 -13.36 20.01
CA ARG A 134 12.24 -14.44 21.00
C ARG A 134 13.49 -15.32 20.89
N LYS A 135 13.93 -15.68 19.68
CA LYS A 135 15.11 -16.54 19.47
C LYS A 135 16.41 -15.81 19.76
N TYR A 136 16.61 -14.61 19.22
CA TYR A 136 17.90 -13.93 19.23
C TYR A 136 18.06 -12.93 20.38
N ALA A 137 17.05 -12.11 20.66
CA ALA A 137 17.13 -11.12 21.74
C ALA A 137 16.83 -11.74 23.12
N ILE A 138 15.82 -12.60 23.23
CA ILE A 138 15.40 -13.18 24.52
C ILE A 138 16.21 -14.46 24.84
N ASN A 139 16.09 -15.52 24.02
CA ASN A 139 16.66 -16.82 24.35
C ASN A 139 18.19 -16.86 24.26
N ARG A 140 18.78 -16.16 23.28
CA ARG A 140 20.24 -16.05 23.11
C ARG A 140 20.84 -14.83 23.82
N ALA A 141 20.00 -13.95 24.39
CA ALA A 141 20.42 -12.74 25.10
C ALA A 141 21.41 -11.85 24.30
N ILE A 142 21.23 -11.75 22.98
CA ILE A 142 22.12 -10.94 22.13
C ILE A 142 21.71 -9.46 22.26
N PRO A 143 22.64 -8.53 22.53
CA PRO A 143 22.34 -7.10 22.57
C PRO A 143 21.78 -6.59 21.24
N ILE A 144 20.75 -5.75 21.28
CA ILE A 144 20.07 -5.21 20.10
C ILE A 144 21.03 -4.46 19.14
N PRO A 145 21.97 -3.61 19.61
CA PRO A 145 22.94 -2.98 18.71
C PRO A 145 23.76 -4.00 17.91
N LYS A 146 24.06 -5.17 18.49
CA LYS A 146 24.76 -6.25 17.79
C LYS A 146 23.87 -6.95 16.76
N LEU A 147 22.56 -7.05 17.01
CA LEU A 147 21.61 -7.59 16.04
C LEU A 147 21.43 -6.66 14.84
N LEU A 148 21.44 -5.35 15.05
CA LEU A 148 21.34 -4.35 13.98
C LEU A 148 22.49 -4.46 12.96
N LEU A 149 23.68 -4.85 13.41
CA LEU A 149 24.81 -5.13 12.51
C LEU A 149 24.54 -6.29 11.53
N ALA A 150 23.71 -7.27 11.90
CA ALA A 150 23.31 -8.36 10.99
C ALA A 150 22.43 -7.84 9.84
N PHE A 151 21.73 -6.73 10.07
CA PHE A 151 20.98 -5.99 9.06
C PHE A 151 21.84 -4.95 8.33
N GLY A 152 23.14 -4.82 8.63
CA GLY A 152 24.01 -3.81 8.03
C GLY A 152 23.83 -2.40 8.61
N ILE A 153 23.13 -2.25 9.75
CA ILE A 153 22.92 -0.97 10.41
C ILE A 153 23.90 -0.83 11.57
N GLN A 154 24.79 0.16 11.50
CA GLN A 154 25.70 0.51 12.58
C GLN A 154 25.21 1.80 13.27
N LEU A 155 24.67 1.65 14.49
CA LEU A 155 24.26 2.81 15.29
C LEU A 155 25.48 3.63 15.75
N CYS A 156 25.35 4.95 15.75
CA CYS A 156 26.34 5.82 16.40
C CYS A 156 26.40 5.56 17.92
N PRO A 157 27.54 5.83 18.59
CA PRO A 157 27.72 5.55 20.01
C PRO A 157 26.62 6.13 20.91
N GLU A 158 26.10 7.31 20.57
CA GLU A 158 25.04 7.99 21.33
C GLU A 158 23.70 7.25 21.29
N LEU A 159 23.41 6.53 20.22
CA LEU A 159 22.19 5.72 20.05
C LEU A 159 22.31 4.32 20.64
N GLN A 160 23.54 3.84 20.88
CA GLN A 160 23.76 2.50 21.43
C GLN A 160 23.41 2.39 22.92
N ASP A 161 23.51 3.49 23.67
CA ASP A 161 23.27 3.55 25.13
C ASP A 161 21.86 4.08 25.48
N ARG A 162 20.90 3.92 24.56
CA ARG A 162 19.52 4.38 24.74
C ARG A 162 18.66 3.36 25.49
N SER A 163 17.42 3.77 25.80
CA SER A 163 16.42 2.91 26.41
C SER A 163 16.18 1.63 25.57
N ASN A 164 15.84 0.53 26.25
CA ASN A 164 15.54 -0.74 25.58
C ASN A 164 14.34 -0.63 24.60
N SER A 165 13.37 0.25 24.88
CA SER A 165 12.24 0.54 24.00
C SER A 165 12.70 1.18 22.70
N THR A 166 13.59 2.17 22.77
CA THR A 166 14.15 2.85 21.60
C THR A 166 15.06 1.94 20.77
N LEU A 167 15.90 1.13 21.42
CA LEU A 167 16.69 0.11 20.71
C LEU A 167 15.80 -0.94 20.03
N TYR A 168 14.75 -1.39 20.72
CA TYR A 168 13.77 -2.32 20.14
C TYR A 168 13.03 -1.72 18.95
N TYR A 169 12.71 -0.43 19.01
CA TYR A 169 12.14 0.30 17.88
C TYR A 169 13.08 0.27 16.66
N PHE A 170 14.36 0.58 16.82
CA PHE A 170 15.33 0.49 15.71
C PHE A 170 15.41 -0.91 15.11
N LEU A 171 15.39 -1.95 15.96
CA LEU A 171 15.36 -3.33 15.51
C LEU A 171 14.07 -3.65 14.73
N ARG A 172 12.92 -3.14 15.18
CA ARG A 172 11.65 -3.30 14.47
C ARG A 172 11.71 -2.67 13.09
N VAL A 173 12.22 -1.44 12.97
CA VAL A 173 12.38 -0.76 11.68
C VAL A 173 13.28 -1.57 10.74
N ALA A 174 14.41 -2.05 11.23
CA ALA A 174 15.35 -2.87 10.46
C ALA A 174 14.71 -4.17 9.95
N MET A 175 14.05 -4.92 10.85
CA MET A 175 13.36 -6.16 10.49
C MET A 175 12.20 -5.91 9.51
N TRP A 176 11.45 -4.83 9.69
CA TRP A 176 10.31 -4.50 8.84
C TRP A 176 10.74 -4.13 7.41
N LYS A 177 11.86 -3.40 7.26
CA LYS A 177 12.47 -3.17 5.94
C LYS A 177 12.80 -4.47 5.21
N GLU A 178 13.47 -5.42 5.88
CA GLU A 178 13.80 -6.72 5.29
C GLU A 178 12.58 -7.56 4.91
N LEU A 179 11.51 -7.49 5.70
CA LEU A 179 10.27 -8.22 5.44
C LEU A 179 9.50 -7.69 4.21
N ARG A 180 9.65 -6.41 3.87
CA ARG A 180 9.11 -5.83 2.62
C ARG A 180 9.89 -6.26 1.39
N LEU A 181 11.19 -6.53 1.54
CA LEU A 181 12.06 -7.02 0.48
C LEU A 181 11.90 -8.53 0.27
N ARG A 182 10.71 -8.92 -0.21
CA ARG A 182 10.43 -10.31 -0.61
C ARG A 182 11.07 -10.61 -1.97
N GLU A 183 11.80 -11.70 -2.01
CA GLU A 183 12.30 -12.28 -3.25
C GLU A 183 11.24 -13.18 -3.89
N ARG A 184 11.13 -13.09 -5.21
CA ARG A 184 10.21 -13.88 -6.00
C ARG A 184 10.66 -15.34 -6.07
N LEU A 185 9.71 -16.26 -5.96
CA LEU A 185 9.92 -17.69 -6.19
C LEU A 185 10.04 -17.96 -7.70
N SER A 186 11.27 -18.09 -8.18
CA SER A 186 11.61 -18.20 -9.60
C SER A 186 11.03 -19.45 -10.29
N GLN A 187 10.62 -20.46 -9.52
CA GLN A 187 10.00 -21.68 -10.04
C GLN A 187 8.57 -21.48 -10.56
N TYR A 188 7.88 -20.41 -10.16
CA TYR A 188 6.49 -20.13 -10.59
C TYR A 188 6.47 -18.92 -11.51
N ASN A 189 5.93 -19.05 -12.73
CA ASN A 189 5.91 -17.95 -13.70
C ASN A 189 4.72 -17.96 -14.66
N THR A 190 4.02 -19.09 -14.80
CA THR A 190 3.03 -19.30 -15.86
C THR A 190 1.59 -19.34 -15.35
N THR A 191 0.62 -19.15 -16.24
CA THR A 191 -0.80 -19.37 -15.92
C THR A 191 -1.05 -20.82 -15.48
N SER A 192 -0.39 -21.79 -16.10
CA SER A 192 -0.46 -23.20 -15.68
C SER A 192 0.10 -23.41 -14.27
N ASP A 193 1.16 -22.70 -13.88
CA ASP A 193 1.67 -22.73 -12.50
C ASP A 193 0.63 -22.18 -11.52
N ALA A 194 -0.03 -21.06 -11.85
CA ALA A 194 -1.11 -20.51 -11.03
C ALA A 194 -2.26 -21.51 -10.87
N VAL A 195 -2.69 -22.15 -11.95
CA VAL A 195 -3.72 -23.20 -11.94
C VAL A 195 -3.30 -24.38 -11.07
N ASN A 196 -2.04 -24.84 -11.18
CA ASN A 196 -1.52 -25.95 -10.38
C ASN A 196 -1.41 -25.59 -8.90
N LEU A 197 -0.98 -24.36 -8.58
CA LEU A 197 -0.95 -23.85 -7.20
C LEU A 197 -2.37 -23.84 -6.62
N ILE A 198 -3.33 -23.22 -7.30
CA ILE A 198 -4.73 -23.15 -6.84
C ILE A 198 -5.34 -24.56 -6.66
N ARG A 199 -5.03 -25.49 -7.57
CA ARG A 199 -5.52 -26.88 -7.50
C ARG A 199 -4.97 -27.64 -6.29
N ASN A 200 -3.70 -27.43 -5.95
CA ASN A 200 -3.00 -28.21 -4.92
C ASN A 200 -3.03 -27.59 -3.52
N SER A 201 -3.27 -26.28 -3.43
CA SER A 201 -3.36 -25.56 -2.15
C SER A 201 -4.59 -25.98 -1.35
N ARG A 202 -4.45 -26.02 -0.03
CA ARG A 202 -5.53 -26.39 0.90
C ARG A 202 -5.88 -25.26 1.86
N ARG A 203 -5.04 -24.25 1.99
CA ARG A 203 -5.16 -23.16 2.96
C ARG A 203 -4.79 -21.85 2.29
N MET A 204 -5.61 -21.47 1.30
CA MET A 204 -5.46 -20.23 0.54
C MET A 204 -5.90 -19.02 1.36
N LEU A 205 -5.06 -18.00 1.42
CA LEU A 205 -5.39 -16.68 1.93
C LEU A 205 -5.68 -15.77 0.72
N ILE A 206 -6.86 -15.15 0.70
CA ILE A 206 -7.27 -14.29 -0.41
C ILE A 206 -7.41 -12.85 0.11
N LEU A 207 -6.66 -11.92 -0.49
CA LEU A 207 -6.77 -10.48 -0.25
C LEU A 207 -7.60 -9.83 -1.35
N THR A 208 -8.67 -9.13 -0.97
CA THR A 208 -9.59 -8.48 -1.91
C THR A 208 -9.74 -6.99 -1.63
N GLY A 209 -9.90 -6.21 -2.70
CA GLY A 209 -10.25 -4.79 -2.61
C GLY A 209 -11.30 -4.40 -3.65
N ALA A 210 -11.48 -3.10 -3.84
CA ALA A 210 -12.63 -2.55 -4.59
C ALA A 210 -12.73 -3.07 -6.03
N GLY A 211 -11.63 -3.52 -6.64
CA GLY A 211 -11.58 -4.05 -7.99
C GLY A 211 -12.49 -5.27 -8.22
N ILE A 212 -12.80 -6.07 -7.20
CA ILE A 212 -13.72 -7.20 -7.34
C ILE A 212 -15.20 -6.79 -7.40
N SER A 213 -15.52 -5.54 -7.04
CA SER A 213 -16.88 -4.99 -6.97
C SER A 213 -17.21 -4.02 -8.11
N VAL A 214 -16.23 -3.70 -8.98
CA VAL A 214 -16.43 -2.79 -10.13
C VAL A 214 -17.49 -3.30 -11.09
N SER A 215 -17.49 -4.60 -11.39
CA SER A 215 -18.49 -5.24 -12.25
C SER A 215 -19.88 -5.33 -11.60
N CYS A 216 -19.97 -5.20 -10.28
CA CYS A 216 -21.23 -5.13 -9.55
C CYS A 216 -21.92 -3.76 -9.71
N GLY A 217 -21.24 -2.75 -10.26
CA GLY A 217 -21.71 -1.37 -10.38
C GLY A 217 -21.25 -0.45 -9.26
N ILE A 218 -20.37 -0.92 -8.37
CA ILE A 218 -19.74 -0.09 -7.33
C ILE A 218 -18.42 0.43 -7.91
N PRO A 219 -18.28 1.74 -8.19
CA PRO A 219 -17.01 2.28 -8.66
C PRO A 219 -15.94 2.07 -7.59
N ASP A 220 -14.72 1.77 -8.03
CA ASP A 220 -13.58 1.78 -7.11
C ASP A 220 -13.26 3.22 -6.69
N PHE A 221 -12.45 3.38 -5.64
CA PHE A 221 -12.18 4.72 -5.13
C PHE A 221 -11.25 5.53 -6.04
N ARG A 222 -10.25 4.88 -6.64
CA ARG A 222 -9.03 5.55 -7.15
C ARG A 222 -8.87 5.55 -8.67
N SER A 223 -9.64 4.77 -9.43
CA SER A 223 -9.51 4.78 -10.89
C SER A 223 -9.94 6.12 -11.48
N ARG A 224 -9.62 6.33 -12.76
CA ARG A 224 -10.01 7.52 -13.54
C ARG A 224 -11.50 7.84 -13.50
N ASN A 225 -12.35 6.82 -13.38
CA ASN A 225 -13.81 6.95 -13.26
C ASN A 225 -14.31 6.60 -11.85
N GLY A 226 -13.39 6.48 -10.89
CA GLY A 226 -13.65 6.06 -9.53
C GLY A 226 -14.33 7.16 -8.71
N LEU A 227 -14.67 6.83 -7.46
CA LEU A 227 -15.40 7.71 -6.57
C LEU A 227 -14.71 9.08 -6.40
N TYR A 228 -13.41 9.09 -6.22
CA TYR A 228 -12.64 10.32 -5.97
C TYR A 228 -12.68 11.29 -7.16
N ALA A 229 -12.80 10.78 -8.38
CA ALA A 229 -12.96 11.62 -9.57
C ALA A 229 -14.36 12.27 -9.67
N GLN A 230 -15.37 11.69 -9.00
CA GLN A 230 -16.75 12.22 -8.97
C GLN A 230 -16.98 13.20 -7.81
N LEU A 231 -16.07 13.23 -6.83
CA LEU A 231 -16.14 14.10 -5.65
C LEU A 231 -15.57 15.51 -5.89
N GLY A 232 -15.07 15.82 -7.09
CA GLY A 232 -14.53 17.15 -7.42
C GLY A 232 -15.53 18.32 -7.30
N ASP A 233 -16.82 18.03 -7.08
CA ASP A 233 -17.85 19.01 -6.78
C ASP A 233 -17.90 19.40 -5.27
N TYR A 234 -17.18 18.69 -4.39
CA TYR A 234 -17.06 19.03 -2.97
C TYR A 234 -15.72 19.73 -2.71
N GLU A 235 -15.73 20.75 -1.83
CA GLU A 235 -14.51 21.44 -1.34
C GLU A 235 -13.75 20.53 -0.36
N LEU A 236 -13.19 19.42 -0.86
CA LEU A 236 -12.31 18.53 -0.12
C LEU A 236 -10.89 18.66 -0.68
N ASP A 237 -9.91 18.85 0.20
CA ASP A 237 -8.49 18.93 -0.19
C ASP A 237 -7.96 17.54 -0.62
N ASP A 238 -8.42 16.49 0.06
CA ASP A 238 -8.18 15.08 -0.31
C ASP A 238 -9.51 14.29 -0.21
N PRO A 239 -9.94 13.59 -1.27
CA PRO A 239 -11.08 12.68 -1.23
C PRO A 239 -11.07 11.65 -0.08
N GLN A 240 -9.90 11.31 0.47
CA GLN A 240 -9.78 10.44 1.65
C GLN A 240 -10.37 11.06 2.93
N GLN A 241 -10.44 12.39 3.03
CA GLN A 241 -11.00 13.11 4.19
C GLN A 241 -12.45 12.71 4.48
N MET A 242 -13.22 12.24 3.48
CA MET A 242 -14.58 11.77 3.71
C MET A 242 -14.68 10.57 4.65
N PHE A 243 -13.59 9.81 4.79
CA PHE A 243 -13.44 8.69 5.69
C PHE A 243 -12.55 9.03 6.90
N ASP A 244 -12.21 10.30 7.13
CA ASP A 244 -11.50 10.73 8.33
C ASP A 244 -12.48 10.93 9.50
N ILE A 245 -12.14 10.39 10.68
CA ILE A 245 -13.03 10.44 11.84
C ILE A 245 -13.24 11.85 12.40
N ASN A 246 -12.23 12.72 12.31
CA ASN A 246 -12.32 14.10 12.77
C ASN A 246 -13.16 14.91 11.80
N TYR A 247 -12.91 14.79 10.50
CA TYR A 247 -13.74 15.43 9.48
C TYR A 247 -15.20 14.96 9.55
N PHE A 248 -15.44 13.68 9.79
CA PHE A 248 -16.79 13.14 9.96
C PHE A 248 -17.55 13.70 11.17
N ARG A 249 -16.84 14.06 12.25
CA ARG A 249 -17.46 14.69 13.43
C ARG A 249 -17.92 16.11 13.12
N GLU A 250 -17.19 16.82 12.27
CA GLU A 250 -17.51 18.19 11.85
C GLU A 250 -18.59 18.19 10.77
N ASN A 251 -18.42 17.40 9.71
CA ASN A 251 -19.24 17.40 8.50
C ASN A 251 -19.75 16.00 8.08
N PRO A 252 -20.58 15.33 8.90
CA PRO A 252 -21.10 13.99 8.61
C PRO A 252 -21.95 13.92 7.32
N SER A 253 -22.53 15.03 6.86
CA SER A 253 -23.37 15.08 5.65
C SER A 253 -22.62 14.66 4.39
N VAL A 254 -21.32 14.92 4.30
CA VAL A 254 -20.50 14.58 3.14
C VAL A 254 -20.43 13.06 2.96
N PHE A 255 -20.17 12.32 4.05
CA PHE A 255 -20.22 10.86 4.02
C PHE A 255 -21.62 10.35 3.66
N TYR A 256 -22.68 10.91 4.27
CA TYR A 256 -24.05 10.45 4.06
C TYR A 256 -24.67 10.82 2.71
N SER A 257 -24.17 11.86 2.03
CA SER A 257 -24.55 12.16 0.64
C SER A 257 -24.11 11.04 -0.29
N PHE A 258 -22.98 10.39 0.04
CA PHE A 258 -22.39 9.30 -0.71
C PHE A 258 -22.85 7.90 -0.24
N ALA A 259 -23.07 7.68 1.06
CA ALA A 259 -23.33 6.36 1.63
C ALA A 259 -24.45 5.57 0.93
N SER A 260 -25.46 6.26 0.37
CA SER A 260 -26.53 5.64 -0.44
C SER A 260 -26.03 4.88 -1.68
N GLN A 261 -24.90 5.26 -2.25
CA GLN A 261 -24.33 4.65 -3.47
C GLN A 261 -23.57 3.35 -3.19
N ILE A 262 -23.07 3.17 -1.97
CA ILE A 262 -22.28 1.99 -1.56
C ILE A 262 -23.05 1.07 -0.61
N TYR A 263 -24.32 1.38 -0.34
CA TYR A 263 -25.12 0.58 0.57
C TYR A 263 -25.44 -0.81 -0.03
N PRO A 264 -25.29 -1.92 0.72
CA PRO A 264 -25.29 -3.28 0.17
C PRO A 264 -26.57 -3.73 -0.57
N SER A 265 -27.73 -3.16 -0.26
CA SER A 265 -29.05 -3.73 -0.66
C SER A 265 -29.39 -3.64 -2.16
N ASN A 266 -28.49 -3.10 -2.99
CA ASN A 266 -28.74 -2.87 -4.43
C ASN A 266 -27.84 -3.69 -5.38
N PHE A 267 -26.89 -4.48 -4.86
CA PHE A 267 -25.81 -5.05 -5.68
C PHE A 267 -25.81 -6.58 -5.70
N VAL A 268 -25.36 -7.13 -6.83
CA VAL A 268 -25.24 -8.58 -7.06
C VAL A 268 -23.75 -8.95 -7.04
N PRO A 269 -23.34 -10.01 -6.32
CA PRO A 269 -21.94 -10.41 -6.25
C PRO A 269 -21.35 -10.79 -7.63
N SER A 270 -20.12 -10.36 -7.88
CA SER A 270 -19.37 -10.66 -9.11
C SER A 270 -18.89 -12.13 -9.21
N PRO A 271 -18.46 -12.58 -10.40
CA PRO A 271 -17.71 -13.83 -10.57
C PRO A 271 -16.57 -14.01 -9.58
N CYS A 272 -15.81 -12.95 -9.25
CA CYS A 272 -14.76 -13.01 -8.22
C CYS A 272 -15.31 -13.45 -6.85
N HIS A 273 -16.44 -12.87 -6.39
CA HIS A 273 -17.07 -13.27 -5.12
C HIS A 273 -17.50 -14.74 -5.13
N ARG A 274 -18.10 -15.18 -6.24
CA ARG A 274 -18.52 -16.57 -6.45
C ARG A 274 -17.34 -17.54 -6.49
N PHE A 275 -16.20 -17.10 -7.01
CA PHE A 275 -14.96 -17.87 -7.01
C PHE A 275 -14.39 -18.05 -5.60
N ILE A 276 -14.43 -17.01 -4.77
CA ILE A 276 -14.05 -17.12 -3.35
C ILE A 276 -14.98 -18.12 -2.63
N LYS A 277 -16.29 -18.04 -2.89
CA LYS A 277 -17.28 -19.00 -2.37
C LYS A 277 -16.99 -20.43 -2.81
N LEU A 278 -16.63 -20.63 -4.08
CA LEU A 278 -16.28 -21.91 -4.67
C LEU A 278 -15.02 -22.51 -4.01
N ILE A 279 -13.99 -21.69 -3.78
CA ILE A 279 -12.78 -22.10 -3.06
C ILE A 279 -13.12 -22.52 -1.62
N GLU A 280 -14.04 -21.81 -0.98
CA GLU A 280 -14.54 -22.17 0.35
C GLU A 280 -15.32 -23.48 0.35
N ASP A 281 -16.23 -23.69 -0.62
CA ASP A 281 -17.02 -24.92 -0.75
C ASP A 281 -16.15 -26.16 -1.02
N ARG A 282 -14.99 -25.95 -1.65
CA ARG A 282 -13.95 -26.97 -1.84
C ARG A 282 -13.10 -27.21 -0.58
N GLY A 283 -13.30 -26.45 0.48
CA GLY A 283 -12.54 -26.54 1.73
C GLY A 283 -11.11 -26.03 1.62
N GLN A 284 -10.78 -25.26 0.57
CA GLN A 284 -9.42 -24.77 0.31
C GLN A 284 -9.20 -23.33 0.84
N LEU A 285 -10.27 -22.59 1.18
CA LEU A 285 -10.17 -21.23 1.72
C LEU A 285 -9.73 -21.27 3.19
N LEU A 286 -8.58 -20.68 3.51
CA LEU A 286 -8.18 -20.38 4.89
C LEU A 286 -8.91 -19.13 5.40
N ARG A 287 -8.85 -18.05 4.63
CA ARG A 287 -9.51 -16.78 4.94
C ARG A 287 -9.57 -15.90 3.70
N ASN A 288 -10.62 -15.10 3.60
CA ASN A 288 -10.64 -13.94 2.73
C ASN A 288 -10.57 -12.66 3.58
N TYR A 289 -9.50 -11.90 3.42
CA TYR A 289 -9.34 -10.57 4.02
C TYR A 289 -9.78 -9.54 2.99
N THR A 290 -10.89 -8.85 3.25
CA THR A 290 -11.45 -7.86 2.34
C THR A 290 -11.28 -6.45 2.88
N GLN A 291 -10.86 -5.53 2.01
CA GLN A 291 -10.86 -4.10 2.25
C GLN A 291 -12.22 -3.47 1.97
N ASN A 292 -13.14 -4.23 1.36
CA ASN A 292 -14.44 -3.74 0.95
C ASN A 292 -15.40 -3.66 2.15
N ILE A 293 -16.25 -2.64 2.11
CA ILE A 293 -17.30 -2.37 3.10
C ILE A 293 -18.70 -2.73 2.56
N ASP A 294 -18.78 -3.17 1.30
CA ASP A 294 -20.02 -3.44 0.55
C ASP A 294 -20.73 -4.74 0.98
N THR A 295 -20.07 -5.60 1.76
CA THR A 295 -20.60 -6.88 2.29
C THR A 295 -20.97 -7.92 1.23
N LEU A 296 -20.56 -7.75 -0.03
CA LEU A 296 -20.92 -8.64 -1.13
C LEU A 296 -20.36 -10.05 -0.97
N GLU A 297 -19.28 -10.23 -0.23
CA GLU A 297 -18.73 -11.53 0.14
C GLU A 297 -19.74 -12.34 0.97
N THR A 298 -20.40 -11.68 1.92
CA THR A 298 -21.43 -12.31 2.76
C THR A 298 -22.68 -12.63 1.95
N VAL A 299 -23.07 -11.75 1.01
CA VAL A 299 -24.19 -11.98 0.08
C VAL A 299 -23.88 -13.17 -0.85
N ALA A 300 -22.63 -13.31 -1.29
CA ALA A 300 -22.17 -14.49 -2.05
C ALA A 300 -22.16 -15.78 -1.22
N GLY A 301 -22.32 -15.69 0.11
CA GLY A 301 -22.36 -16.80 1.05
C GLY A 301 -21.00 -17.22 1.59
N VAL A 302 -19.96 -16.39 1.42
CA VAL A 302 -18.62 -16.64 1.99
C VAL A 302 -18.69 -16.47 3.51
N LYS A 303 -18.27 -17.50 4.25
CA LYS A 303 -18.31 -17.48 5.73
C LYS A 303 -16.97 -17.10 6.35
N ARG A 304 -15.87 -17.50 5.73
CA ARG A 304 -14.49 -17.25 6.20
C ARG A 304 -13.95 -15.92 5.70
N VAL A 305 -14.78 -14.87 5.75
CA VAL A 305 -14.42 -13.50 5.39
C VAL A 305 -14.13 -12.68 6.64
N LEU A 306 -13.09 -11.86 6.59
CA LEU A 306 -12.81 -10.81 7.55
C LEU A 306 -12.86 -9.46 6.83
N GLN A 307 -13.71 -8.57 7.31
CA GLN A 307 -13.89 -7.23 6.77
C GLN A 307 -12.96 -6.26 7.51
N CYS A 308 -11.76 -6.07 6.97
CA CYS A 308 -10.68 -5.35 7.66
C CYS A 308 -11.04 -3.89 7.98
N HIS A 309 -11.83 -3.26 7.11
CA HIS A 309 -12.27 -1.87 7.27
C HIS A 309 -13.71 -1.77 7.81
N GLY A 310 -14.21 -2.83 8.47
CA GLY A 310 -15.57 -2.86 9.00
C GLY A 310 -16.64 -2.98 7.91
N SER A 311 -17.90 -2.66 8.25
CA SER A 311 -19.02 -2.83 7.33
C SER A 311 -20.27 -2.04 7.72
N PHE A 312 -21.26 -2.01 6.82
CA PHE A 312 -22.60 -1.49 7.10
C PHE A 312 -23.49 -2.44 7.93
N ALA A 313 -22.98 -3.57 8.42
CA ALA A 313 -23.80 -4.53 9.16
C ALA A 313 -24.43 -3.94 10.43
N THR A 314 -23.70 -3.03 11.10
CA THR A 314 -24.12 -2.35 12.32
C THR A 314 -23.68 -0.90 12.30
N ALA A 315 -24.28 -0.10 13.18
CA ALA A 315 -23.94 1.29 13.38
C ALA A 315 -23.92 1.64 14.86
N SER A 316 -23.00 2.51 15.27
CA SER A 316 -22.80 2.92 16.65
C SER A 316 -22.96 4.42 16.79
N CYS A 317 -23.61 4.86 17.87
CA CYS A 317 -23.65 6.27 18.22
C CYS A 317 -22.27 6.77 18.66
N LEU A 318 -21.81 7.90 18.12
CA LEU A 318 -20.50 8.48 18.50
C LEU A 318 -20.42 8.89 19.97
N LEU A 319 -21.56 9.22 20.61
CA LEU A 319 -21.62 9.67 22.00
C LEU A 319 -21.89 8.52 22.99
N CYS A 320 -23.06 7.90 22.91
CA CYS A 320 -23.46 6.89 23.89
C CYS A 320 -22.98 5.47 23.54
N ARG A 321 -22.30 5.29 22.40
CA ARG A 321 -21.80 3.99 21.90
C ARG A 321 -22.87 2.91 21.74
N ARG A 322 -24.15 3.29 21.74
CA ARG A 322 -25.26 2.36 21.46
C ARG A 322 -25.11 1.84 20.03
N ARG A 323 -24.99 0.52 19.91
CA ARG A 323 -24.92 -0.21 18.65
C ARG A 323 -26.33 -0.64 18.21
N VAL A 324 -26.63 -0.45 16.93
CA VAL A 324 -27.87 -0.88 16.27
C VAL A 324 -27.54 -1.65 14.98
N PRO A 325 -28.44 -2.51 14.50
CA PRO A 325 -28.34 -3.09 13.16
C PRO A 325 -28.33 -1.99 12.08
N GLY A 326 -27.52 -2.17 11.03
CA GLY A 326 -27.41 -1.20 9.93
C GLY A 326 -28.71 -0.97 9.16
N THR A 327 -29.65 -1.92 9.23
CA THR A 327 -31.00 -1.80 8.67
C THR A 327 -31.82 -0.68 9.33
N GLU A 328 -31.51 -0.32 10.59
CA GLU A 328 -32.22 0.77 11.28
C GLU A 328 -31.87 2.14 10.70
N ILE A 329 -30.66 2.32 10.17
CA ILE A 329 -30.21 3.58 9.58
C ILE A 329 -30.35 3.62 8.05
N GLU A 330 -30.77 2.51 7.42
CA GLU A 330 -30.90 2.39 5.96
C GLU A 330 -31.81 3.47 5.37
N LEU A 331 -32.99 3.70 5.96
CA LEU A 331 -33.96 4.67 5.45
C LEU A 331 -33.41 6.11 5.44
N ASP A 332 -32.64 6.47 6.45
CA ASP A 332 -32.02 7.79 6.54
C ASP A 332 -30.87 7.93 5.53
N ILE A 333 -30.02 6.90 5.40
CA ILE A 333 -28.97 6.83 4.37
C ILE A 333 -29.56 6.98 2.96
N MET A 334 -30.61 6.23 2.64
CA MET A 334 -31.27 6.27 1.32
C MET A 334 -31.91 7.64 1.03
N ARG A 335 -32.30 8.37 2.07
CA ARG A 335 -32.79 9.76 1.96
C ARG A 335 -31.68 10.81 2.00
N ARG A 336 -30.41 10.39 2.03
CA ARG A 336 -29.22 11.25 2.19
C ARG A 336 -29.31 12.15 3.42
N LYS A 337 -29.89 11.62 4.50
CA LYS A 337 -30.04 12.29 5.78
C LYS A 337 -29.08 11.67 6.78
N VAL A 338 -28.48 12.50 7.63
CA VAL A 338 -27.64 12.05 8.74
C VAL A 338 -28.53 11.32 9.78
N PRO A 339 -28.31 10.01 10.04
CA PRO A 339 -29.05 9.26 11.04
C PRO A 339 -28.63 9.71 12.44
N LEU A 340 -29.62 10.03 13.27
CA LEU A 340 -29.41 10.53 14.63
C LEU A 340 -29.74 9.44 15.65
N CYS A 341 -29.00 9.43 16.74
CA CYS A 341 -29.24 8.51 17.84
C CYS A 341 -30.54 8.89 18.56
N PRO A 342 -31.50 7.97 18.70
CA PRO A 342 -32.79 8.26 19.33
C PRO A 342 -32.68 8.53 20.84
N VAL A 343 -31.58 8.12 21.47
CA VAL A 343 -31.33 8.34 22.91
C VAL A 343 -30.71 9.71 23.17
N CYS A 344 -29.70 10.08 22.37
CA CYS A 344 -29.00 11.35 22.52
C CYS A 344 -29.79 12.53 21.95
N ASN A 345 -30.67 12.26 20.98
CA ASN A 345 -31.51 13.27 20.32
C ASN A 345 -33.00 12.98 20.56
N PRO A 346 -33.50 13.16 21.80
CA PRO A 346 -34.92 13.03 22.04
C PRO A 346 -35.70 14.09 21.24
N PRO A 347 -36.92 13.79 20.77
CA PRO A 347 -37.71 14.67 19.89
C PRO A 347 -38.10 16.03 20.51
N SER A 348 -37.73 16.31 21.76
CA SER A 348 -37.96 17.57 22.44
C SER A 348 -36.83 18.61 22.26
N SER A 349 -35.72 18.28 21.60
CA SER A 349 -34.55 19.18 21.46
C SER A 349 -34.50 20.03 20.18
N SER A 350 -35.47 19.90 19.26
CA SER A 350 -35.48 20.67 18.01
C SER A 350 -36.56 21.76 17.98
N THR A 351 -36.25 22.95 18.51
CA THR A 351 -36.82 24.19 17.94
C THR A 351 -35.90 24.66 16.82
N PRO A 352 -36.30 24.62 15.54
CA PRO A 352 -35.55 25.28 14.49
C PRO A 352 -35.63 26.79 14.70
N LYS A 353 -34.50 27.44 15.04
CA LYS A 353 -34.42 28.90 14.99
C LYS A 353 -34.53 29.29 13.51
N ASN A 354 -35.72 29.71 13.09
CA ASN A 354 -36.00 30.26 11.77
C ASN A 354 -34.96 31.33 11.41
N GLY A 355 -34.28 31.15 10.28
CA GLY A 355 -33.44 32.18 9.67
C GLY A 355 -34.22 33.48 9.49
N LYS A 356 -33.81 34.54 10.19
CA LYS A 356 -34.25 35.89 9.90
C LYS A 356 -33.56 36.34 8.61
N LYS A 357 -34.36 36.58 7.56
CA LYS A 357 -33.95 37.34 6.38
C LYS A 357 -33.44 38.71 6.82
N LEU A 358 -32.14 38.96 6.67
CA LEU A 358 -31.56 40.29 6.80
C LEU A 358 -31.88 41.13 5.56
N SER A 359 -32.84 42.05 5.71
CA SER A 359 -33.06 43.15 4.78
C SER A 359 -31.95 44.20 4.94
N LYS A 360 -31.29 44.55 3.83
CA LYS A 360 -30.43 45.72 3.63
C LYS A 360 -30.90 46.97 4.39
N LYS A 361 -30.01 47.60 5.17
CA LYS A 361 -29.92 49.07 5.26
C LYS A 361 -28.52 49.52 5.71
N LYS A 362 -27.92 50.41 4.90
CA LYS A 362 -26.66 51.14 5.13
C LYS A 362 -26.84 52.21 6.21
N ALA A 363 -25.84 52.36 7.09
CA ALA A 363 -25.28 53.61 7.64
C ALA A 363 -24.07 53.22 8.52
N LYS A 364 -22.82 53.47 8.12
CA LYS A 364 -21.98 54.66 8.38
C LYS A 364 -21.73 54.94 9.87
N GLY A 365 -20.55 54.55 10.35
CA GLY A 365 -19.82 55.25 11.40
C GLY A 365 -19.47 54.42 12.64
N GLU A 366 -18.15 54.33 12.87
CA GLU A 366 -17.49 54.44 14.17
C GLU A 366 -17.30 53.16 15.01
N TRP A 367 -16.04 52.98 15.44
CA TRP A 367 -15.50 51.86 16.21
C TRP A 367 -16.21 51.72 17.56
N ASP A 368 -16.61 50.49 17.90
CA ASP A 368 -16.52 50.04 19.29
C ASP A 368 -16.10 48.58 19.34
N SER A 369 -15.08 48.35 20.15
CA SER A 369 -14.53 47.06 20.51
C SER A 369 -15.44 46.51 21.60
N ASP A 370 -16.10 45.38 21.36
CA ASP A 370 -16.34 44.42 22.44
C ASP A 370 -16.69 43.04 21.91
N CYS A 371 -16.12 42.10 22.63
CA CYS A 371 -16.05 40.68 22.40
C CYS A 371 -17.42 40.03 22.57
N GLU A 372 -17.90 39.30 21.57
CA GLU A 372 -18.67 38.08 21.82
C GLU A 372 -18.10 36.99 20.91
N ASP A 373 -17.27 36.17 21.54
CA ASP A 373 -16.89 34.82 21.14
C ASP A 373 -18.20 34.05 20.83
N GLU A 374 -18.66 34.08 19.58
CA GLU A 374 -19.70 33.17 19.09
C GLU A 374 -19.09 31.79 19.10
N SER A 375 -19.20 31.14 20.27
CA SER A 375 -18.88 29.74 20.48
C SER A 375 -19.34 28.92 19.29
N ASP A 376 -18.39 28.28 18.61
CA ASP A 376 -18.58 27.25 17.59
C ASP A 376 -19.53 26.17 18.11
N ALA A 377 -20.84 26.40 17.95
CA ALA A 377 -21.82 25.36 18.20
C ALA A 377 -21.64 24.30 17.11
N PRO A 378 -21.54 23.01 17.46
CA PRO A 378 -21.40 21.98 16.45
C PRO A 378 -22.58 22.07 15.48
N THR A 379 -22.29 22.13 14.18
CA THR A 379 -23.28 22.24 13.10
C THR A 379 -24.32 21.11 13.14
N TYR A 380 -24.03 20.03 13.86
CA TYR A 380 -24.89 18.86 14.06
C TYR A 380 -25.22 18.61 15.53
N PRO A 381 -26.43 18.08 15.82
CA PRO A 381 -26.84 17.80 17.19
C PRO A 381 -26.04 16.63 17.79
N PRO A 382 -25.86 16.62 19.12
CA PRO A 382 -25.04 15.62 19.79
C PRO A 382 -25.61 14.20 19.62
N GLY A 383 -24.87 13.31 18.95
CA GLY A 383 -25.19 11.88 18.88
C GLY A 383 -25.60 11.40 17.50
N ILE A 384 -24.67 11.48 16.56
CA ILE A 384 -24.79 10.92 15.21
C ILE A 384 -24.59 9.40 15.29
N MET A 385 -25.42 8.66 14.56
CA MET A 385 -25.16 7.24 14.30
C MET A 385 -24.10 7.14 13.21
N LYS A 386 -23.05 6.34 13.39
CA LYS A 386 -22.01 6.08 12.40
C LYS A 386 -22.01 4.58 12.08
N PRO A 387 -21.98 4.15 10.80
CA PRO A 387 -21.76 2.74 10.48
C PRO A 387 -20.44 2.25 11.09
N ASP A 388 -20.37 0.98 11.47
CA ASP A 388 -19.16 0.37 12.04
C ASP A 388 -18.14 0.04 10.94
N ILE A 389 -17.82 1.04 10.12
CA ILE A 389 -16.74 1.10 9.13
C ILE A 389 -15.55 1.78 9.80
N THR A 390 -14.35 1.25 9.61
CA THR A 390 -13.12 1.86 10.14
C THR A 390 -12.77 3.11 9.35
N PHE A 391 -12.79 4.27 10.02
CA PHE A 391 -12.36 5.53 9.43
C PHE A 391 -10.86 5.75 9.64
N PHE A 392 -10.22 6.59 8.82
CA PHE A 392 -8.85 7.04 9.08
C PHE A 392 -8.78 7.71 10.46
N GLY A 393 -7.74 7.36 11.22
CA GLY A 393 -7.59 7.74 12.62
C GLY A 393 -8.31 6.83 13.63
N GLU A 394 -9.08 5.83 13.19
CA GLU A 394 -9.64 4.79 14.07
C GLU A 394 -8.76 3.53 14.09
N LYS A 395 -8.63 2.90 15.26
CA LYS A 395 -7.97 1.60 15.38
C LYS A 395 -8.80 0.53 14.69
N LEU A 396 -8.15 -0.39 13.97
CA LEU A 396 -8.79 -1.60 13.50
C LEU A 396 -9.22 -2.50 14.68
N THR A 397 -10.15 -3.41 14.40
CA THR A 397 -10.58 -4.43 15.34
C THR A 397 -9.43 -5.37 15.70
N ASP A 398 -9.29 -5.72 16.98
CA ASP A 398 -8.27 -6.66 17.47
C ASP A 398 -8.37 -8.06 16.80
N ASP A 399 -9.54 -8.39 16.25
CA ASP A 399 -9.76 -9.61 15.45
C ASP A 399 -8.81 -9.73 14.25
N PHE A 400 -8.39 -8.60 13.66
CA PHE A 400 -7.50 -8.59 12.51
C PHE A 400 -6.13 -9.16 12.84
N GLU A 401 -5.48 -8.62 13.87
CA GLU A 401 -4.16 -9.04 14.32
C GLU A 401 -4.18 -10.50 14.79
N HIS A 402 -5.18 -10.85 15.58
CA HIS A 402 -5.33 -12.21 16.12
C HIS A 402 -5.50 -13.27 15.02
N LEU A 403 -6.36 -13.00 14.03
CA LEU A 403 -6.56 -13.91 12.92
C LEU A 403 -5.34 -13.99 12.01
N LEU A 404 -4.67 -12.85 11.76
CA LEU A 404 -3.45 -12.80 10.95
C LEU A 404 -2.32 -13.64 11.58
N GLU A 405 -2.13 -13.55 12.89
CA GLU A 405 -1.15 -14.37 13.61
C GLU A 405 -1.48 -15.87 13.49
N GLN A 406 -2.76 -16.25 13.61
CA GLN A 406 -3.19 -17.64 13.47
C GLN A 406 -3.08 -18.19 12.04
N ASP A 407 -3.32 -17.36 11.05
CA ASP A 407 -3.39 -17.75 9.64
C ASP A 407 -1.99 -17.77 9.00
N ARG A 408 -1.04 -16.93 9.49
CA ARG A 408 0.36 -16.88 9.04
C ARG A 408 1.02 -18.26 9.00
N ASP A 409 0.87 -19.06 10.05
CA ASP A 409 1.52 -20.37 10.17
C ASP A 409 0.85 -21.48 9.36
N LYS A 410 -0.34 -21.21 8.81
CA LYS A 410 -1.16 -22.20 8.12
C LYS A 410 -1.17 -21.99 6.62
N VAL A 411 -1.13 -20.74 6.16
CA VAL A 411 -1.27 -20.39 4.74
C VAL A 411 -0.29 -21.17 3.86
N ASP A 412 -0.77 -21.63 2.71
CA ASP A 412 0.05 -22.32 1.70
C ASP A 412 0.04 -21.63 0.31
N LEU A 413 -0.81 -20.63 0.11
CA LEU A 413 -0.87 -19.79 -1.08
C LEU A 413 -1.55 -18.46 -0.75
N LEU A 414 -0.98 -17.35 -1.24
CA LEU A 414 -1.58 -16.03 -1.20
C LEU A 414 -2.12 -15.64 -2.59
N LEU A 415 -3.38 -15.20 -2.64
CA LEU A 415 -3.99 -14.64 -3.83
C LEU A 415 -4.43 -13.20 -3.56
N VAL A 416 -3.93 -12.24 -4.33
CA VAL A 416 -4.29 -10.82 -4.25
C VAL A 416 -5.18 -10.48 -5.45
N ILE A 417 -6.41 -10.04 -5.21
CA ILE A 417 -7.39 -9.77 -6.27
C ILE A 417 -7.95 -8.35 -6.15
N GLY A 418 -7.81 -7.56 -7.22
CA GLY A 418 -8.54 -6.29 -7.37
C GLY A 418 -8.21 -5.25 -6.30
N THR A 419 -6.97 -5.18 -5.83
CA THR A 419 -6.52 -4.16 -4.88
C THR A 419 -5.21 -3.53 -5.31
N SER A 420 -5.00 -2.27 -4.92
CA SER A 420 -3.74 -1.55 -5.10
C SER A 420 -2.78 -1.69 -3.90
N LEU A 421 -3.21 -2.32 -2.80
CA LEU A 421 -2.44 -2.50 -1.56
C LEU A 421 -1.71 -1.23 -1.07
N LYS A 422 -2.34 -0.04 -1.18
CA LYS A 422 -1.76 1.20 -0.64
C LYS A 422 -2.24 1.59 0.76
N VAL A 423 -3.17 0.84 1.36
CA VAL A 423 -3.79 1.19 2.64
C VAL A 423 -3.39 0.15 3.68
N ALA A 424 -2.59 0.59 4.65
CA ALA A 424 -2.27 -0.16 5.86
C ALA A 424 -3.54 -0.32 6.72
N PRO A 425 -3.63 -1.38 7.54
CA PRO A 425 -2.65 -2.46 7.74
C PRO A 425 -2.82 -3.65 6.78
N VAL A 426 -3.79 -3.60 5.87
CA VAL A 426 -4.04 -4.74 4.94
C VAL A 426 -2.90 -4.90 3.95
N ALA A 427 -2.27 -3.81 3.54
CA ALA A 427 -1.05 -3.84 2.73
C ALA A 427 0.10 -4.61 3.41
N ASP A 428 0.19 -4.51 4.75
CA ASP A 428 1.28 -5.07 5.53
C ASP A 428 1.16 -6.58 5.75
N ILE A 429 -0.01 -7.17 5.46
CA ILE A 429 -0.21 -8.62 5.54
C ILE A 429 0.89 -9.37 4.78
N LEU A 430 1.34 -8.83 3.63
CA LEU A 430 2.39 -9.47 2.83
C LEU A 430 3.71 -9.59 3.59
N SER A 431 4.07 -8.59 4.39
CA SER A 431 5.26 -8.61 5.26
C SER A 431 5.09 -9.53 6.47
N HIS A 432 3.84 -9.82 6.85
CA HIS A 432 3.49 -10.79 7.88
C HIS A 432 3.39 -12.23 7.38
N LEU A 433 3.57 -12.54 6.10
CA LEU A 433 3.56 -13.92 5.62
C LEU A 433 4.99 -14.48 5.44
N PRO A 434 5.18 -15.81 5.59
CA PRO A 434 6.46 -16.43 5.27
C PRO A 434 6.81 -16.22 3.79
N HIS A 435 8.05 -15.85 3.50
CA HIS A 435 8.48 -15.55 2.12
C HIS A 435 8.46 -16.78 1.21
N SER A 436 8.50 -17.99 1.79
CA SER A 436 8.37 -19.28 1.08
C SER A 436 6.97 -19.53 0.48
N ILE A 437 5.96 -18.77 0.89
CA ILE A 437 4.59 -18.92 0.40
C ILE A 437 4.46 -18.31 -1.00
N PRO A 438 3.92 -19.05 -1.99
CA PRO A 438 3.67 -18.51 -3.32
C PRO A 438 2.65 -17.37 -3.30
N GLN A 439 2.86 -16.35 -4.13
CA GLN A 439 2.00 -15.18 -4.25
C GLN A 439 1.54 -14.96 -5.70
N ILE A 440 0.23 -14.85 -5.90
CA ILE A 440 -0.38 -14.57 -7.21
C ILE A 440 -1.12 -13.24 -7.14
N LEU A 441 -0.87 -12.36 -8.10
CA LEU A 441 -1.58 -11.09 -8.26
C LEU A 441 -2.55 -11.16 -9.45
N ILE A 442 -3.81 -10.84 -9.19
CA ILE A 442 -4.86 -10.62 -10.20
C ILE A 442 -5.32 -9.17 -10.05
N ASN A 443 -4.93 -8.30 -10.98
CA ASN A 443 -5.32 -6.89 -10.90
C ASN A 443 -5.34 -6.23 -12.27
N LYS A 444 -6.05 -5.11 -12.40
CA LYS A 444 -6.07 -4.38 -13.68
C LYS A 444 -4.75 -3.67 -13.97
N THR A 445 -4.10 -3.19 -12.92
CA THR A 445 -2.83 -2.45 -12.97
C THR A 445 -1.74 -3.17 -12.17
N PRO A 446 -0.47 -3.02 -12.54
CA PRO A 446 0.65 -3.57 -11.76
C PRO A 446 0.83 -2.81 -10.44
N ILE A 447 1.32 -3.51 -9.42
CA ILE A 447 1.65 -2.93 -8.10
C ILE A 447 3.18 -2.87 -7.99
N LYS A 448 3.74 -1.68 -7.75
CA LYS A 448 5.20 -1.45 -7.83
C LYS A 448 5.97 -1.85 -6.57
N HIS A 449 5.33 -1.79 -5.41
CA HIS A 449 5.95 -2.01 -4.10
C HIS A 449 5.88 -3.45 -3.60
N ILE A 450 5.42 -4.39 -4.44
CA ILE A 450 5.36 -5.83 -4.12
C ILE A 450 6.01 -6.65 -5.23
N ASN A 451 6.43 -7.86 -4.91
CA ASN A 451 7.10 -8.77 -5.85
C ASN A 451 6.43 -10.16 -5.87
N PRO A 452 5.20 -10.26 -6.42
CA PRO A 452 4.47 -11.52 -6.51
C PRO A 452 5.12 -12.48 -7.52
N ASP A 453 4.84 -13.77 -7.37
CA ASP A 453 5.46 -14.82 -8.17
C ASP A 453 4.85 -14.93 -9.57
N ILE A 454 3.55 -14.68 -9.67
CA ILE A 454 2.79 -14.66 -10.93
C ILE A 454 1.90 -13.42 -10.94
N ILE A 455 1.93 -12.66 -12.04
CA ILE A 455 1.11 -11.47 -12.24
C ILE A 455 0.17 -11.69 -13.42
N LEU A 456 -1.14 -11.64 -13.16
CA LEU A 456 -2.21 -11.70 -14.15
C LEU A 456 -2.86 -10.31 -14.21
N LEU A 457 -2.56 -9.56 -15.27
CA LEU A 457 -3.09 -8.21 -15.48
C LEU A 457 -4.32 -8.22 -16.37
N GLY A 458 -5.40 -7.57 -15.93
CA GLY A 458 -6.66 -7.47 -16.69
C GLY A 458 -7.88 -7.32 -15.78
N ASN A 459 -9.06 -7.46 -16.38
CA ASN A 459 -10.30 -7.52 -15.62
C ASN A 459 -10.32 -8.78 -14.75
N ALA A 460 -10.52 -8.61 -13.44
CA ALA A 460 -10.45 -9.70 -12.46
C ALA A 460 -11.47 -10.81 -12.75
N ASP A 461 -12.68 -10.45 -13.21
CA ASP A 461 -13.72 -11.44 -13.52
C ASP A 461 -13.33 -12.33 -14.70
N ASP A 462 -12.77 -11.75 -15.76
CA ASP A 462 -12.35 -12.49 -16.95
C ASP A 462 -11.19 -13.45 -16.63
N ILE A 463 -10.24 -12.99 -15.80
CA ILE A 463 -9.13 -13.81 -15.31
C ILE A 463 -9.66 -14.98 -14.46
N VAL A 464 -10.59 -14.71 -13.54
CA VAL A 464 -11.19 -15.73 -12.68
C VAL A 464 -11.96 -16.77 -13.50
N ILE A 465 -12.72 -16.34 -14.51
CA ILE A 465 -13.46 -17.24 -15.41
C ILE A 465 -12.47 -18.12 -16.21
N HIS A 466 -11.37 -17.54 -16.71
CA HIS A 466 -10.32 -18.30 -17.38
C HIS A 466 -9.68 -19.35 -16.45
N LEU A 467 -9.31 -18.95 -15.23
CA LEU A 467 -8.76 -19.87 -14.23
C LEU A 467 -9.74 -21.00 -13.88
N CYS A 468 -11.03 -20.69 -13.74
CA CYS A 468 -12.07 -21.70 -13.51
C CYS A 468 -12.17 -22.70 -14.67
N THR A 469 -12.10 -22.20 -15.91
CA THR A 469 -12.13 -23.04 -17.12
C THR A 469 -10.93 -24.00 -17.15
N GLU A 470 -9.72 -23.51 -16.88
CA GLU A 470 -8.49 -24.31 -16.82
C GLU A 470 -8.47 -25.29 -15.63
N LEU A 471 -9.14 -24.95 -14.53
CA LEU A 471 -9.32 -25.83 -13.38
C LEU A 471 -10.40 -26.89 -13.61
N GLY A 472 -11.28 -26.70 -14.60
CA GLY A 472 -12.48 -27.51 -14.80
C GLY A 472 -13.50 -27.30 -13.68
N TRP A 473 -13.60 -26.07 -13.17
CA TRP A 473 -14.51 -25.71 -12.08
C TRP A 473 -15.62 -24.80 -12.56
N ASP A 474 -16.85 -25.08 -12.13
CA ASP A 474 -18.01 -24.24 -12.41
C ASP A 474 -18.28 -23.27 -11.25
N LEU A 475 -18.56 -22.01 -11.58
CA LEU A 475 -18.91 -21.02 -10.57
C LEU A 475 -20.30 -21.31 -9.97
N PRO A 476 -20.46 -21.32 -8.63
CA PRO A 476 -21.75 -21.60 -7.98
C PRO A 476 -22.79 -20.56 -8.41
N PRO A 477 -24.08 -20.89 -8.59
CA PRO A 477 -25.08 -19.91 -9.00
C PRO A 477 -25.17 -18.74 -8.02
N LEU A 478 -25.70 -17.61 -8.47
CA LEU A 478 -25.97 -16.48 -7.56
C LEU A 478 -26.86 -16.97 -6.41
N ALA A 479 -26.43 -16.70 -5.17
CA ALA A 479 -27.24 -16.96 -4.00
C ALA A 479 -28.47 -16.04 -4.05
N LEU A 480 -29.58 -16.56 -4.59
CA LEU A 480 -30.90 -15.94 -4.42
C LEU A 480 -31.17 -15.91 -2.93
N SER A 481 -31.11 -14.74 -2.29
CA SER A 481 -31.36 -14.65 -0.86
C SER A 481 -32.78 -15.18 -0.57
N ALA A 482 -32.84 -16.18 0.29
CA ALA A 482 -34.09 -16.72 0.82
C ALA A 482 -34.68 -15.72 1.84
N SER A 483 -35.12 -14.55 1.38
CA SER A 483 -35.97 -13.63 2.17
C SER A 483 -36.67 -12.52 1.37
N LEU A 484 -36.63 -12.53 0.02
CA LEU A 484 -37.52 -11.66 -0.75
C LEU A 484 -38.87 -12.35 -0.95
N SER A 485 -39.77 -12.14 0.02
CA SER A 485 -41.19 -12.44 -0.13
C SER A 485 -41.71 -11.87 -1.46
N GLN A 486 -42.38 -12.72 -2.24
CA GLN A 486 -42.87 -12.49 -3.61
C GLN A 486 -44.01 -11.44 -3.72
N SER A 487 -44.06 -10.42 -2.87
CA SER A 487 -45.15 -9.43 -2.84
C SER A 487 -44.75 -7.97 -3.06
N ALA A 488 -43.52 -7.68 -3.50
CA ALA A 488 -43.05 -6.29 -3.69
C ALA A 488 -42.61 -5.93 -5.12
N PHE A 489 -43.02 -6.69 -6.13
CA PHE A 489 -42.61 -6.44 -7.54
C PHE A 489 -43.48 -5.41 -8.29
N ALA A 490 -44.41 -4.73 -7.62
CA ALA A 490 -45.28 -3.72 -8.22
C ALA A 490 -45.10 -2.36 -7.53
N GLY A 491 -43.96 -1.69 -7.79
CA GLY A 491 -43.78 -0.30 -7.38
C GLY A 491 -42.38 0.05 -6.87
N ARG A 492 -41.35 -0.07 -7.72
CA ARG A 492 -40.10 0.66 -7.51
C ARG A 492 -39.84 1.57 -8.71
N MET A 493 -39.73 2.86 -8.41
CA MET A 493 -39.36 3.90 -9.35
C MET A 493 -37.98 3.61 -9.92
N GLN A 494 -37.84 3.78 -11.24
CA GLN A 494 -36.56 3.71 -11.94
C GLN A 494 -35.58 4.75 -11.35
N PRO A 495 -34.27 4.46 -11.29
CA PRO A 495 -33.28 5.48 -10.96
C PRO A 495 -33.33 6.60 -12.01
N PRO A 496 -33.06 7.87 -11.62
CA PRO A 496 -33.11 8.98 -12.55
C PRO A 496 -32.07 8.79 -13.66
N ARG A 497 -32.55 8.77 -14.91
CA ARG A 497 -31.70 8.77 -16.11
C ARG A 497 -30.94 10.09 -16.18
N GLY A 498 -29.68 10.10 -15.74
CA GLY A 498 -28.73 11.15 -16.09
C GLY A 498 -28.48 11.13 -17.60
N ASN A 499 -28.52 12.31 -18.24
CA ASN A 499 -28.33 12.50 -19.67
C ASN A 499 -26.89 12.17 -20.09
N ILE A 500 -26.60 10.90 -20.40
CA ILE A 500 -25.41 10.53 -21.19
C ILE A 500 -25.77 10.70 -22.66
N LYS A 501 -25.11 11.64 -23.33
CA LYS A 501 -25.22 11.86 -24.78
C LYS A 501 -24.92 10.55 -25.51
N LYS A 502 -25.85 10.12 -26.37
CA LYS A 502 -25.70 9.01 -27.30
C LYS A 502 -24.44 9.22 -28.15
N ARG A 503 -23.56 8.21 -28.18
CA ARG A 503 -22.46 8.07 -29.14
C ARG A 503 -23.05 8.05 -30.56
N PRO A 504 -22.48 8.76 -31.56
CA PRO A 504 -22.98 8.66 -32.92
C PRO A 504 -22.59 7.31 -33.50
N SER A 505 -23.58 6.62 -34.05
CA SER A 505 -23.45 5.38 -34.81
C SER A 505 -23.05 5.69 -36.25
N THR A 506 -21.82 5.37 -36.63
CA THR A 506 -21.41 5.23 -38.03
C THR A 506 -20.35 4.14 -38.15
N GLY A 507 -20.63 3.13 -38.98
CA GLY A 507 -19.69 2.09 -39.41
C GLY A 507 -20.08 0.69 -38.94
N LEU A 508 -21.05 0.09 -39.64
CA LEU A 508 -21.16 -1.36 -39.75
C LEU A 508 -19.94 -1.83 -40.53
N ASP A 509 -19.11 -2.71 -39.96
CA ASP A 509 -18.39 -3.75 -40.69
C ASP A 509 -17.93 -4.83 -39.69
N GLU A 510 -18.44 -6.04 -39.93
CA GLU A 510 -17.98 -7.37 -39.49
C GLU A 510 -17.93 -7.70 -38.00
N ASP A 511 -18.98 -8.41 -37.54
CA ASP A 511 -18.99 -9.23 -36.33
C ASP A 511 -17.86 -10.28 -36.38
N VAL A 512 -16.75 -9.99 -35.71
CA VAL A 512 -15.79 -11.03 -35.28
C VAL A 512 -16.33 -11.61 -33.98
N GLU A 513 -16.84 -12.85 -34.04
CA GLU A 513 -16.97 -13.70 -32.85
C GLU A 513 -15.56 -13.93 -32.27
N GLU A 514 -15.06 -13.01 -31.45
CA GLU A 514 -13.87 -13.24 -30.67
C GLU A 514 -14.21 -14.25 -29.57
N GLY A 515 -13.83 -15.52 -29.79
CA GLY A 515 -13.71 -16.50 -28.71
C GLY A 515 -12.81 -15.97 -27.58
N PRO A 516 -12.80 -16.59 -26.38
CA PRO A 516 -12.04 -16.09 -25.25
C PRO A 516 -10.57 -15.89 -25.65
N GLN A 517 -10.15 -14.63 -25.76
CA GLN A 517 -8.79 -14.27 -26.16
C GLN A 517 -7.82 -14.86 -25.13
N GLN A 518 -6.84 -15.64 -25.63
CA GLN A 518 -5.86 -16.29 -24.77
C GLN A 518 -4.93 -15.25 -24.11
N PRO A 519 -4.51 -15.47 -22.85
CA PRO A 519 -3.64 -14.54 -22.15
C PRO A 519 -2.27 -14.46 -22.84
N GLN A 520 -1.78 -13.23 -23.05
CA GLN A 520 -0.49 -12.98 -23.67
C GLN A 520 0.60 -12.85 -22.61
N ARG A 521 1.66 -13.66 -22.71
CA ARG A 521 2.83 -13.52 -21.84
C ARG A 521 3.71 -12.34 -22.28
N VAL A 522 4.15 -11.53 -21.33
CA VAL A 522 5.09 -10.42 -21.60
C VAL A 522 6.51 -10.99 -21.66
N GLY A 523 7.04 -11.18 -22.87
CA GLY A 523 8.34 -11.81 -23.08
C GLY A 523 8.47 -13.17 -22.38
N ASN A 524 9.61 -13.41 -21.73
CA ASN A 524 9.86 -14.62 -20.92
C ASN A 524 9.70 -14.35 -19.41
N SER A 525 8.71 -13.53 -19.04
CA SER A 525 8.51 -13.05 -17.66
C SER A 525 7.43 -13.82 -16.89
N HIS A 526 7.14 -13.39 -15.66
CA HIS A 526 6.05 -13.90 -14.83
C HIS A 526 4.74 -13.09 -14.98
N VAL A 527 4.71 -12.17 -15.95
CA VAL A 527 3.59 -11.26 -16.21
C VAL A 527 2.79 -11.73 -17.42
N TRP A 528 1.47 -11.80 -17.24
CA TRP A 528 0.50 -12.21 -18.25
C TRP A 528 -0.57 -11.14 -18.40
N LEU A 529 -0.88 -10.79 -19.64
CA LEU A 529 -1.86 -9.77 -20.00
C LEU A 529 -3.14 -10.44 -20.50
N PHE A 530 -4.25 -10.04 -19.91
CA PHE A 530 -5.60 -10.34 -20.35
C PHE A 530 -6.22 -9.09 -21.00
N PRO A 531 -7.31 -9.25 -21.76
CA PRO A 531 -8.03 -8.11 -22.32
C PRO A 531 -8.40 -7.08 -21.24
N GLY A 532 -8.19 -5.79 -21.54
CA GLY A 532 -8.47 -4.70 -20.60
C GLY A 532 -7.40 -4.45 -19.53
N ALA A 533 -6.22 -5.08 -19.64
CA ALA A 533 -5.06 -4.77 -18.79
C ALA A 533 -4.59 -3.32 -18.97
N GLU A 534 -4.33 -2.63 -17.86
CA GLU A 534 -3.87 -1.24 -17.82
C GLU A 534 -2.45 -1.18 -17.25
N GLY A 535 -1.45 -1.48 -18.10
CA GLY A 535 -0.04 -1.45 -17.72
C GLY A 535 0.66 -0.10 -17.95
N GLY A 536 0.16 0.72 -18.88
CA GLY A 536 0.68 2.05 -19.19
C GLY A 536 2.22 2.10 -19.35
N LYS A 537 2.84 3.15 -18.82
CA LYS A 537 4.30 3.36 -18.83
C LYS A 537 5.08 2.24 -18.12
N TRP A 538 4.48 1.58 -17.12
CA TRP A 538 5.16 0.53 -16.36
C TRP A 538 5.44 -0.69 -17.23
N LEU A 539 4.48 -1.09 -18.06
CA LEU A 539 4.64 -2.24 -18.95
C LEU A 539 5.75 -2.00 -19.97
N SER A 540 5.79 -0.81 -20.59
CA SER A 540 6.83 -0.44 -21.53
C SER A 540 8.22 -0.40 -20.89
N GLU A 541 8.34 0.13 -19.67
CA GLU A 541 9.60 0.12 -18.92
C GLU A 541 10.02 -1.30 -18.51
N PHE A 542 9.05 -2.14 -18.15
CA PHE A 542 9.29 -3.54 -17.82
C PHE A 542 9.78 -4.35 -19.03
N GLU A 543 9.17 -4.16 -20.20
CA GLU A 543 9.60 -4.76 -21.47
C GLU A 543 11.02 -4.31 -21.84
N ARG A 544 11.31 -3.00 -21.75
CA ARG A 544 12.66 -2.45 -21.97
C ARG A 544 13.71 -3.05 -21.04
N ARG A 545 13.36 -3.30 -19.77
CA ARG A 545 14.25 -3.96 -18.79
C ARG A 545 14.48 -5.44 -19.10
N LEU A 546 13.49 -6.12 -19.67
CA LEU A 546 13.63 -7.51 -20.11
C LEU A 546 14.53 -7.60 -21.35
N GLU A 547 14.34 -6.68 -22.30
CA GLU A 547 15.16 -6.59 -23.51
C GLU A 547 16.62 -6.33 -23.15
N SER A 548 16.92 -5.34 -22.31
CA SER A 548 18.29 -5.03 -21.89
C SER A 548 18.96 -6.18 -21.13
N ARG A 549 18.22 -6.92 -20.29
CA ARG A 549 18.72 -8.15 -19.66
C ARG A 549 19.01 -9.25 -20.68
N SER A 550 18.14 -9.41 -21.68
CA SER A 550 18.33 -10.41 -22.73
C SER A 550 19.52 -10.07 -23.64
N GLU A 551 19.78 -8.78 -23.90
CA GLU A 551 20.93 -8.29 -24.65
C GLU A 551 22.23 -8.44 -23.86
N SER A 552 22.21 -8.19 -22.55
CA SER A 552 23.37 -8.41 -21.67
C SER A 552 23.77 -9.90 -21.62
N LEU A 553 22.78 -10.80 -21.60
CA LEU A 553 23.02 -12.25 -21.66
C LEU A 553 23.55 -12.68 -23.04
N ARG A 554 23.04 -12.11 -24.14
CA ARG A 554 23.57 -12.37 -25.50
C ARG A 554 24.98 -11.81 -25.70
N GLY A 555 25.31 -10.67 -25.09
CA GLY A 555 26.65 -10.07 -25.14
C GLY A 555 27.71 -10.87 -24.39
N GLN A 556 27.33 -11.66 -23.38
CA GLN A 556 28.23 -12.58 -22.69
C GLN A 556 28.52 -13.85 -23.50
N GLU A 557 27.60 -14.32 -24.34
CA GLU A 557 27.82 -15.50 -25.22
C GLU A 557 28.65 -15.20 -26.47
N THR A 558 28.86 -13.93 -26.84
CA THR A 558 29.62 -13.54 -28.06
C THR A 558 31.09 -13.18 -27.82
N SER A 559 31.66 -13.48 -26.65
CA SER A 559 33.09 -13.28 -26.41
C SER A 559 33.90 -14.50 -26.86
N PRO A 560 34.82 -14.39 -27.85
CA PRO A 560 35.66 -15.51 -28.24
C PRO A 560 36.65 -15.83 -27.12
N PRO A 561 37.02 -17.11 -26.90
CA PRO A 561 37.98 -17.46 -25.86
C PRO A 561 39.34 -16.84 -26.22
N SER A 562 39.81 -15.91 -25.38
CA SER A 562 41.12 -15.30 -25.54
C SER A 562 42.21 -16.33 -25.23
N SER A 563 43.05 -16.56 -26.22
CA SER A 563 44.24 -17.39 -26.13
C SER A 563 45.34 -16.66 -25.35
N ALA A 564 45.66 -17.13 -24.13
CA ALA A 564 47.03 -17.11 -23.58
C ALA A 564 47.07 -17.64 -22.13
N ALA A 565 47.41 -18.91 -21.95
CA ALA A 565 48.24 -19.36 -20.83
C ALA A 565 49.00 -20.64 -21.25
N GLN A 566 50.31 -20.61 -21.06
CA GLN A 566 51.29 -21.53 -21.63
C GLN A 566 51.50 -22.80 -20.79
N THR A 567 51.88 -23.85 -21.54
CA THR A 567 52.93 -24.86 -21.27
C THR A 567 52.70 -26.09 -20.37
N ARG A 568 53.00 -27.22 -21.04
CA ARG A 568 53.70 -28.46 -20.62
C ARG A 568 52.94 -29.48 -19.75
N ALA A 569 52.48 -30.56 -20.41
CA ALA A 569 52.90 -31.93 -20.09
C ALA A 569 52.50 -32.94 -21.20
N SER A 570 53.53 -33.58 -21.76
CA SER A 570 53.62 -34.91 -22.38
C SER A 570 52.36 -35.80 -22.57
N SER A 571 52.15 -36.21 -23.82
CA SER A 571 51.48 -37.43 -24.27
C SER A 571 52.21 -38.70 -23.78
N PRO A 572 51.52 -39.84 -23.56
CA PRO A 572 51.09 -40.76 -24.63
C PRO A 572 49.62 -41.16 -24.47
N GLY A 573 48.85 -41.51 -25.49
CA GLY A 573 49.09 -42.58 -26.45
C GLY A 573 47.76 -43.32 -26.60
N THR A 574 47.26 -43.32 -27.83
CA THR A 574 46.03 -43.95 -28.29
C THR A 574 45.95 -45.42 -27.88
N LEU A 575 44.83 -45.82 -27.26
CA LEU A 575 44.33 -47.20 -27.32
C LEU A 575 42.81 -47.17 -27.42
N ASP A 576 42.39 -47.38 -28.66
CA ASP A 576 41.09 -47.81 -29.13
C ASP A 576 40.67 -49.11 -28.40
N LEU A 577 39.40 -49.22 -27.99
CA LEU A 577 38.63 -50.47 -28.00
C LEU A 577 37.18 -50.25 -27.54
N ARG A 578 36.27 -50.46 -28.49
CA ARG A 578 34.82 -50.62 -28.34
C ARG A 578 34.44 -51.90 -27.58
N ARG A 579 33.19 -51.91 -27.09
CA ARG A 579 32.35 -53.05 -26.60
C ARG A 579 32.73 -53.54 -25.19
N GLU A 580 31.82 -53.95 -24.31
CA GLU A 580 30.43 -54.42 -24.45
C GLU A 580 29.72 -54.42 -23.08
N VAL A 581 28.40 -54.52 -23.16
CA VAL A 581 27.39 -54.66 -22.11
C VAL A 581 27.65 -55.83 -21.14
N LYS A 582 27.42 -55.63 -19.82
CA LYS A 582 26.63 -56.57 -18.99
C LYS A 582 26.27 -56.05 -17.60
N LYS A 583 24.97 -56.17 -17.31
CA LYS A 583 24.32 -56.18 -16.00
C LYS A 583 25.01 -57.16 -15.04
N ALA A 584 25.10 -56.80 -13.75
CA ALA A 584 24.95 -57.73 -12.64
C ALA A 584 24.37 -57.00 -11.42
N ARG A 585 23.19 -57.45 -11.04
CA ARG A 585 22.46 -57.21 -9.79
C ARG A 585 22.90 -58.30 -8.81
N ILE A 586 22.97 -58.01 -7.52
CA ILE A 586 22.85 -58.85 -6.30
C ILE A 586 23.39 -57.93 -5.18
N SER A 587 22.71 -57.69 -4.07
CA SER A 587 21.74 -58.48 -3.32
C SER A 587 20.53 -57.66 -2.88
#